data_AF-A0A413SJF0-F1
#
_entry.id   AF-A0A413SJF0-F1
#
_cell.length_a   1.000
_cell.length_b   1.000
_cell.length_c   1.000
_cell.angle_alpha   90.00
_cell.angle_beta   90.00
_cell.angle_gamma   90.00
#
_symmetry.space_group_name_H-M   'P 1'
#
loop_
_entity.id
_entity.type
_entity.pdbx_description
1 polymer ?
#
loop_
_entity_poly.entity_id
_entity_poly.type
_entity_poly.pdbx_seq_one_letter_code
_entity_poly.pdbx_strand_id
1 'polypeptide(L)'
;MTGGHANMEVKNCNGCGRLFNYMGGAPLCDGCRKKLEQKFQEVKQYLDENPNASVNQVSEDNDVSVKQIKQWIREERLSLSEASLDGVTCEHCGRPIRTGRFCEKCKAAMANSFANSIEKPKPLEPQKKERDGNKMRFL
;
A
#
# COMPACT_ATOMS: atom_id res chain seq x y z
N MET A 1 -7.37 18.27 -24.98
CA MET A 1 -6.91 18.87 -23.71
C MET A 1 -8.09 18.84 -22.74
N THR A 2 -8.36 17.71 -22.10
CA THR A 2 -9.40 17.59 -21.07
C THR A 2 -8.79 18.03 -19.74
N GLY A 3 -8.92 19.32 -19.43
CA GLY A 3 -8.57 19.84 -18.11
C GLY A 3 -9.46 19.17 -17.06
N GLY A 4 -8.87 18.34 -16.21
CA GLY A 4 -9.55 17.80 -15.04
C GLY A 4 -9.87 18.95 -14.10
N HIS A 5 -11.14 19.34 -14.01
CA HIS A 5 -11.63 20.19 -12.94
C HIS A 5 -11.44 19.44 -11.62
N ALA A 6 -10.38 19.78 -10.88
CA ALA A 6 -10.27 19.37 -9.49
C ALA A 6 -11.41 20.03 -8.73
N ASN A 7 -12.48 19.29 -8.49
CA ASN A 7 -13.63 19.73 -7.71
C ASN A 7 -13.15 19.87 -6.26
N MET A 8 -12.67 21.07 -5.89
CA MET A 8 -12.15 21.36 -4.56
C MET A 8 -13.33 21.41 -3.59
N GLU A 9 -13.63 20.27 -2.97
CA GLU A 9 -14.65 20.16 -1.94
C GLU A 9 -14.14 20.80 -0.64
N VAL A 10 -14.93 21.65 0.00
CA VAL A 10 -14.64 22.13 1.36
C VAL A 10 -15.22 21.12 2.35
N LYS A 11 -14.40 20.62 3.28
CA LYS A 11 -14.82 19.67 4.33
C LYS A 11 -14.34 20.11 5.71
N ASN A 12 -14.99 19.60 6.75
CA ASN A 12 -14.49 19.72 8.13
C ASN A 12 -13.39 18.70 8.38
N CYS A 13 -12.32 19.12 9.04
CA CYS A 13 -11.22 18.26 9.45
C CYS A 13 -11.65 17.34 10.59
N ASN A 14 -11.47 16.02 10.45
CA ASN A 14 -11.78 15.06 11.51
C ASN A 14 -10.89 15.20 12.76
N GLY A 15 -9.71 15.83 12.64
CA GLY A 15 -8.77 15.99 13.75
C GLY A 15 -8.98 17.27 14.57
N CYS A 16 -9.51 18.35 13.98
CA CYS A 16 -9.68 19.64 14.68
C CYS A 16 -10.96 20.41 14.35
N GLY A 17 -11.84 19.86 13.52
CA GLY A 17 -13.14 20.45 13.14
C GLY A 17 -13.08 21.60 12.13
N ARG A 18 -11.91 22.18 11.85
CA ARG A 18 -11.76 23.34 10.93
C ARG A 18 -12.13 22.99 9.49
N LEU A 19 -12.71 23.96 8.78
CA LEU A 19 -12.95 23.86 7.34
C LEU A 19 -11.62 23.93 6.58
N PHE A 20 -11.48 23.11 5.54
CA PHE A 20 -10.31 23.11 4.66
C PHE A 20 -10.68 22.59 3.27
N ASN A 21 -9.85 22.89 2.28
CA ASN A 21 -9.98 22.34 0.92
C ASN A 21 -9.51 20.89 0.92
N TYR A 22 -10.43 19.97 0.65
CA TYR A 22 -10.17 18.54 0.62
C TYR A 22 -9.64 18.12 -0.75
N MET A 23 -8.43 17.54 -0.76
CA MET A 23 -7.73 17.10 -1.97
C MET A 23 -7.74 15.57 -2.18
N GLY A 24 -8.53 14.84 -1.38
CA GLY A 24 -8.58 13.37 -1.39
C GLY A 24 -7.92 12.72 -0.17
N GLY A 25 -8.25 11.44 0.08
CA GLY A 25 -7.70 10.66 1.20
C GLY A 25 -8.46 10.84 2.53
N ALA A 26 -7.75 10.82 3.65
CA ALA A 26 -8.38 11.08 4.95
C ALA A 26 -8.80 12.56 5.05
N PRO A 27 -10.00 12.89 5.56
CA PRO A 27 -10.47 14.26 5.71
C PRO A 27 -9.75 14.97 6.88
N LEU A 28 -8.46 15.23 6.71
CA LEU A 28 -7.59 15.90 7.66
C LEU A 28 -6.96 17.13 7.00
N CYS A 29 -7.08 18.29 7.66
CA CYS A 29 -6.39 19.50 7.23
C CYS A 29 -4.86 19.34 7.34
N ASP A 30 -4.11 20.18 6.63
CA ASP A 30 -2.65 20.10 6.59
C ASP A 30 -1.99 20.22 7.96
N GLY A 31 -2.56 21.04 8.86
CA GLY A 31 -2.07 21.15 10.24
C GLY A 31 -2.19 19.84 11.01
N CYS A 32 -3.33 19.15 10.91
CA CYS A 32 -3.52 17.84 11.55
C CYS A 32 -2.69 16.76 10.88
N ARG A 33 -2.53 16.77 9.55
CA ARG A 33 -1.63 15.85 8.84
C ARG A 33 -0.18 15.99 9.32
N LYS A 34 0.33 17.22 9.45
CA LYS A 34 1.69 17.47 9.95
C LYS A 34 1.88 16.97 11.38
N LYS A 35 0.91 17.22 12.27
CA LYS A 35 0.94 16.70 13.65
C LYS A 35 0.92 15.17 13.68
N LEU A 36 0.09 14.55 12.84
CA LEU A 36 0.00 13.10 12.74
C LEU A 36 1.33 12.51 12.24
N GLU A 37 2.00 13.18 11.30
CA GLU A 37 3.32 12.77 10.82
C GLU A 37 4.40 12.92 11.90
N GLN A 38 4.36 13.98 12.71
CA GLN A 38 5.26 14.13 13.86
C GLN A 38 5.10 12.97 14.84
N LYS A 39 3.85 12.65 15.21
CA LYS A 39 3.53 11.48 16.05
C LYS A 39 4.00 10.16 15.45
N PHE A 40 3.92 10.01 14.13
CA PHE A 40 4.44 8.83 13.46
C PHE A 40 5.96 8.69 13.63
N GLN A 41 6.72 9.79 13.52
CA GLN A 41 8.18 9.75 13.74
C GLN A 41 8.53 9.43 15.20
N GLU A 42 7.81 10.01 16.17
CA GLU A 42 7.96 9.68 17.61
C GLU A 42 7.75 8.18 17.85
N VAL A 43 6.65 7.63 17.35
CA VAL A 43 6.33 6.19 17.47
C VAL A 43 7.39 5.30 16.82
N LYS A 44 7.92 5.71 15.65
CA LYS A 44 8.96 4.97 14.97
C LYS A 44 10.24 4.91 15.81
N GLN A 45 10.69 6.06 16.31
CA GLN A 45 11.85 6.12 17.20
C GLN A 45 11.64 5.28 18.47
N TYR A 46 10.46 5.36 19.07
CA TYR A 46 10.12 4.57 20.25
C TYR A 46 10.23 3.06 19.98
N LEU A 47 9.77 2.57 18.83
CA LEU A 47 9.89 1.16 18.45
C LEU A 47 11.34 0.72 18.19
N ASP A 48 12.18 1.62 17.67
CA ASP A 48 13.62 1.35 17.49
C ASP A 48 14.33 1.20 18.85
N GLU A 49 13.93 2.00 19.85
CA GLU A 49 14.45 1.94 21.22
C GLU A 49 13.83 0.79 22.05
N ASN A 50 12.58 0.40 21.74
CA ASN A 50 11.80 -0.60 22.46
C ASN A 50 11.28 -1.69 21.50
N PRO A 51 12.15 -2.61 21.02
CA PRO A 51 11.81 -3.56 19.98
C PRO A 51 10.68 -4.54 20.37
N ASN A 52 10.49 -4.80 21.66
CA ASN A 52 9.48 -5.72 22.18
C ASN A 52 8.18 -5.02 22.63
N ALA A 53 8.02 -3.73 22.35
CA ALA A 53 6.83 -2.99 22.75
C ALA A 53 5.57 -3.51 22.03
N SER A 54 4.50 -3.73 22.80
CA SER A 54 3.20 -4.09 22.27
C SER A 54 2.50 -2.87 21.67
N VAL A 55 1.51 -3.08 20.78
CA VAL A 55 0.73 -1.96 20.21
C VAL A 55 0.02 -1.15 21.30
N ASN A 56 -0.40 -1.79 22.40
CA ASN A 56 -1.01 -1.10 23.53
C ASN A 56 0.00 -0.22 24.26
N GLN A 57 1.21 -0.74 24.52
CA GLN A 57 2.28 0.05 25.15
C GLN A 57 2.67 1.27 24.31
N VAL A 58 2.85 1.07 23.00
CA VAL A 58 3.15 2.16 22.07
C VAL A 58 2.04 3.20 22.07
N SER A 59 0.78 2.77 22.15
CA SER A 59 -0.39 3.65 22.19
C SER A 59 -0.40 4.54 23.43
N GLU A 60 -0.14 3.95 24.59
CA GLU A 60 -0.11 4.65 25.88
C GLU A 60 1.07 5.62 25.96
N ASP A 61 2.28 5.15 25.66
CA ASP A 61 3.50 5.95 25.85
C ASP A 61 3.65 7.10 24.85
N ASN A 62 3.08 6.96 23.64
CA ASN A 62 3.20 7.98 22.60
C ASN A 62 1.95 8.87 22.48
N ASP A 63 0.90 8.62 23.27
CA ASP A 63 -0.41 9.28 23.19
C ASP A 63 -0.98 9.23 21.75
N VAL A 64 -1.02 8.02 21.18
CA VAL A 64 -1.56 7.76 19.83
C VAL A 64 -2.55 6.62 19.93
N SER A 65 -3.72 6.74 19.30
CA SER A 65 -4.71 5.66 19.34
C SER A 65 -4.20 4.34 18.71
N VAL A 66 -4.52 3.21 19.34
CA VAL A 66 -4.29 1.85 18.80
C VAL A 66 -4.76 1.73 17.34
N LYS A 67 -5.91 2.32 17.01
CA LYS A 67 -6.47 2.30 15.65
C LYS A 67 -5.51 2.93 14.63
N GLN A 68 -4.89 4.05 14.99
CA GLN A 68 -3.95 4.75 14.13
C GLN A 68 -2.65 3.95 13.95
N ILE A 69 -2.13 3.33 15.02
CA ILE A 69 -0.95 2.47 14.96
C ILE A 69 -1.22 1.28 14.03
N LYS A 70 -2.34 0.57 14.22
CA LYS A 70 -2.75 -0.53 13.34
C LYS A 70 -2.94 -0.08 11.89
N GLN A 71 -3.41 1.15 11.67
CA GLN A 71 -3.53 1.70 10.32
C GLN A 71 -2.16 1.88 9.66
N TRP A 72 -1.17 2.46 10.36
CA TRP A 72 0.18 2.60 9.82
C TRP A 72 0.86 1.25 9.54
N ILE A 73 0.57 0.23 10.37
CA ILE A 73 1.05 -1.14 10.14
C ILE A 73 0.43 -1.70 8.86
N ARG A 74 -0.90 -1.55 8.66
CA ARG A 74 -1.60 -2.01 7.44
C ARG A 74 -1.15 -1.29 6.17
N GLU A 75 -0.77 -0.03 6.29
CA GLU A 75 -0.24 0.80 5.20
C GLU A 75 1.24 0.51 4.90
N GLU A 76 1.86 -0.46 5.59
CA GLU A 76 3.29 -0.80 5.47
C GLU A 76 4.24 0.38 5.78
N ARG A 77 3.71 1.42 6.43
CA ARG A 77 4.50 2.57 6.89
C ARG A 77 5.21 2.25 8.20
N LEU A 78 4.60 1.41 9.03
CA LEU A 78 5.14 0.96 10.30
C LEU A 78 5.32 -0.57 10.30
N SER A 79 6.38 -1.05 10.93
CA SER A 79 6.64 -2.47 11.13
C SER A 79 6.97 -2.74 12.59
N LEU A 80 6.36 -3.78 13.15
CA LEU A 80 6.72 -4.28 14.48
C LEU A 80 7.90 -5.24 14.37
N SER A 81 8.76 -5.27 15.39
CA SER A 81 9.86 -6.24 15.46
C SER A 81 9.35 -7.67 15.52
N GLU A 82 8.26 -7.90 16.25
CA GLU A 82 7.60 -9.19 16.39
C GLU A 82 6.11 -9.11 16.07
N ALA A 83 5.56 -10.22 15.56
CA ALA A 83 4.14 -10.32 15.27
C ALA A 83 3.40 -10.76 16.54
N SER A 84 2.48 -9.93 17.01
CA SER A 84 1.66 -10.20 18.20
C SER A 84 0.17 -10.21 17.85
N LEU A 85 -0.63 -10.92 18.65
CA LEU A 85 -2.10 -10.93 18.51
C LEU A 85 -2.70 -9.55 18.75
N ASP A 86 -2.08 -8.76 19.63
CA ASP A 86 -2.51 -7.40 19.94
C ASP A 86 -2.23 -6.41 18.80
N GLY A 87 -1.38 -6.81 17.85
CA GLY A 87 -1.01 -6.05 16.67
C GLY A 87 -2.02 -6.12 15.52
N VAL A 88 -1.53 -6.45 14.33
CA VAL A 88 -2.33 -6.63 13.11
C VAL A 88 -2.30 -8.10 12.71
N THR A 89 -3.45 -8.61 12.28
CA THR A 89 -3.60 -9.96 11.74
C THR A 89 -3.84 -9.92 10.24
N CYS A 90 -3.42 -10.96 9.54
CA CYS A 90 -3.70 -11.16 8.12
C CYS A 90 -5.21 -11.17 7.86
N GLU A 91 -5.68 -10.33 6.95
CA GLU A 91 -7.12 -10.25 6.61
C GLU A 91 -7.64 -11.51 5.90
N HIS A 92 -6.75 -12.34 5.33
CA HIS A 92 -7.13 -13.58 4.66
C HIS A 92 -7.12 -14.81 5.58
N CYS A 93 -6.12 -14.95 6.46
CA CYS A 93 -5.93 -16.18 7.26
C CYS A 93 -5.87 -15.95 8.77
N GLY A 94 -6.01 -14.72 9.25
CA GLY A 94 -6.05 -14.39 10.67
C GLY A 94 -4.70 -14.47 11.41
N ARG A 95 -3.62 -14.96 10.78
CA ARG A 95 -2.32 -15.06 11.47
C ARG A 95 -1.75 -13.67 11.83
N PRO A 96 -1.09 -13.49 12.98
CA PRO A 96 -0.38 -12.26 13.30
C PRO A 96 0.65 -11.88 12.23
N ILE A 97 0.75 -10.58 11.94
CA ILE A 97 1.70 -10.01 10.97
C ILE A 97 2.40 -8.80 11.57
N ARG A 98 3.67 -8.61 11.16
CA ARG A 98 4.51 -7.47 11.58
C ARG A 98 4.14 -6.18 10.84
N THR A 99 3.69 -6.32 9.60
CA THR A 99 3.35 -5.21 8.70
C THR A 99 2.42 -5.70 7.57
N GLY A 100 1.71 -4.76 6.95
CA GLY A 100 0.82 -4.98 5.83
C GLY A 100 -0.58 -5.44 6.21
N ARG A 101 -1.39 -5.73 5.19
CA ARG A 101 -2.76 -6.28 5.34
C ARG A 101 -2.80 -7.80 5.25
N PHE A 102 -1.89 -8.36 4.47
CA PHE A 102 -1.80 -9.78 4.21
C PHE A 102 -0.43 -10.28 4.60
N CYS A 103 -0.39 -11.52 5.05
CA CYS A 103 0.87 -12.15 5.33
C CYS A 103 1.59 -12.59 4.06
N GLU A 104 2.91 -12.76 4.13
CA GLU A 104 3.75 -13.18 2.98
C GLU A 104 3.22 -14.40 2.23
N LYS A 105 2.70 -15.42 2.93
CA LYS A 105 2.11 -16.60 2.29
C LYS A 105 0.86 -16.26 1.48
N CYS A 106 -0.03 -15.43 2.02
CA CYS A 106 -1.24 -14.99 1.34
C CYS A 106 -0.92 -14.04 0.19
N LYS A 107 0.04 -13.12 0.36
CA LYS A 107 0.54 -12.25 -0.71
C LYS A 107 1.05 -13.07 -1.90
N ALA A 108 1.89 -14.07 -1.64
CA ALA A 108 2.42 -14.95 -2.68
C ALA A 108 1.32 -15.77 -3.38
N ALA A 109 0.36 -16.32 -2.62
CA ALA A 109 -0.77 -17.06 -3.19
C ALA A 109 -1.62 -16.17 -4.12
N MET A 110 -1.93 -14.94 -3.70
CA MET A 110 -2.69 -13.99 -4.51
C MET A 110 -1.93 -13.59 -5.79
N ALA A 111 -0.64 -13.27 -5.68
CA ALA A 111 0.19 -12.94 -6.83
C ALA A 111 0.25 -14.08 -7.87
N ASN A 112 0.38 -15.33 -7.40
CA ASN A 112 0.39 -16.51 -8.27
C ASN A 112 -0.97 -16.77 -8.93
N SER A 113 -2.07 -16.57 -8.21
CA SER A 113 -3.41 -16.70 -8.79
C SER A 113 -3.65 -15.72 -9.94
N PHE A 114 -3.16 -14.48 -9.80
CA PHE A 114 -3.24 -13.48 -10.86
C PHE A 114 -2.34 -13.82 -12.05
N ALA A 115 -1.09 -14.21 -11.81
CA ALA A 115 -0.15 -14.59 -12.86
C ALA A 115 -0.64 -15.77 -13.72
N ASN A 116 -1.33 -16.73 -13.12
CA ASN A 116 -1.92 -17.86 -13.85
C ASN A 116 -3.18 -17.49 -14.67
N SER A 117 -3.81 -16.35 -14.37
CA SER A 117 -5.01 -15.87 -15.09
C SER A 117 -4.70 -15.01 -16.32
N ILE A 118 -3.46 -14.53 -16.45
CA ILE A 118 -2.99 -13.81 -17.63
C ILE A 118 -2.48 -14.85 -18.63
N GLU A 119 -3.23 -15.09 -19.70
CA GLU A 119 -2.74 -15.89 -20.83
C GLU A 119 -1.45 -15.27 -21.35
N LYS A 120 -0.34 -16.03 -21.28
CA LYS A 120 0.92 -15.63 -21.92
C LYS A 120 0.64 -15.45 -23.42
N PRO A 121 0.92 -14.28 -24.02
CA PRO A 121 0.76 -14.13 -25.47
C PRO A 121 1.61 -15.21 -26.15
N LYS A 122 0.96 -16.06 -26.95
CA LYS A 122 1.66 -17.11 -27.72
C LYS A 122 2.73 -16.44 -28.59
N PRO A 123 3.98 -16.93 -28.59
CA PRO A 123 5.01 -16.44 -29.49
C PRO A 123 4.48 -16.52 -30.92
N LEU A 124 4.48 -15.38 -31.63
CA LEU A 124 4.12 -15.35 -33.04
C LEU A 124 5.18 -16.16 -33.79
N GLU A 125 4.77 -17.31 -34.34
CA GLU A 125 5.65 -18.14 -35.14
C GLU A 125 6.14 -17.34 -36.36
N PRO A 126 7.44 -17.38 -36.69
CA PRO A 126 7.97 -16.63 -37.82
C PRO A 126 7.38 -17.17 -39.13
N GLN A 127 6.53 -16.35 -39.76
CA GLN A 127 5.99 -16.67 -41.08
C GLN A 127 7.14 -16.76 -42.09
N LYS A 128 7.42 -17.98 -42.56
CA LYS A 128 8.33 -18.22 -43.68
C LYS A 128 7.74 -17.54 -44.92
N LYS A 129 8.40 -16.49 -45.42
CA LYS A 129 8.07 -15.90 -46.71
C LYS A 129 8.55 -16.86 -47.80
N GLU A 130 7.65 -17.64 -48.36
CA GLU A 130 7.87 -18.27 -49.66
C GLU A 130 7.94 -17.15 -50.70
N ARG A 131 9.13 -16.95 -51.29
CA ARG A 131 9.28 -16.12 -52.48
C ARG A 131 9.43 -17.02 -53.68
N ASP A 132 8.27 -17.14 -54.33
CA ASP A 132 7.99 -17.71 -55.63
C ASP A 132 9.07 -17.41 -56.67
N GLY A 133 9.46 -18.45 -57.40
CA GLY A 133 10.51 -18.40 -58.40
C GLY A 133 10.01 -17.74 -59.68
N ASN A 134 10.76 -16.77 -60.20
CA ASN A 134 10.62 -16.40 -61.61
C ASN A 134 11.96 -15.95 -62.23
N LYS A 135 12.44 -16.80 -63.15
CA LYS A 135 13.13 -16.52 -64.44
C LYS A 135 13.49 -15.04 -64.71
N MET A 136 14.68 -14.69 -65.20
CA MET A 136 15.06 -14.84 -66.62
C MET A 136 16.57 -14.65 -66.87
N ARG A 137 17.00 -15.24 -67.99
CA ARG A 137 18.32 -15.46 -68.61
C ARG A 137 18.89 -14.18 -69.28
N PHE A 138 20.20 -13.98 -69.22
CA PHE A 138 20.92 -12.92 -69.95
C PHE A 138 21.37 -13.42 -71.34
N LEU A 139 21.28 -12.54 -72.36
CA LEU A 139 21.91 -12.70 -73.68
C LEU A 139 23.40 -12.34 -73.60
#